data_AF-A0A2V9RLI1-F1
#
_entry.id   AF-A0A2V9RLI1-F1
#
_cell.length_a   1.000
_cell.length_b   1.000
_cell.length_c   1.000
_cell.angle_alpha   90.00
_cell.angle_beta   90.00
_cell.angle_gamma   90.00
#
_symmetry.space_group_name_H-M   'P 1'
#
loop_
_entity.id
_entity.type
_entity.pdbx_description
1 polymer ?
#
loop_
_entity_poly.entity_id
_entity_poly.type
_entity_poly.pdbx_seq_one_letter_code
_entity_poly.pdbx_strand_id
1 'polypeptide(L)'
;MSGYGEGLAFSSNYLEIDPGGLRDRFGIPQVRFHTSAEYDHAFAIEDEMYGRMEEILRASGAEIFPYQKVAPYPLGSVTHEAGGCRMGDDPKTSVLDKWCRCHDVKNLFVVDAGCFVSHPEKAITHTIMALAYRASDYLAEQFRLGNV
;
A
#
# COMPACT_ATOMS: atom_id res chain seq x y z
N MET A 1 -17.89 6.23 14.07
CA MET A 1 -18.00 6.27 12.59
C MET A 1 -16.57 6.25 12.06
N SER A 2 -16.23 5.43 11.06
CA SER A 2 -14.82 5.23 10.65
C SER A 2 -14.74 5.09 9.12
N GLY A 3 -13.55 5.30 8.57
CA GLY A 3 -13.23 5.00 7.19
C GLY A 3 -11.72 4.84 7.01
N TYR A 4 -11.30 4.74 5.76
CA TYR A 4 -9.89 4.64 5.39
C TYR A 4 -9.44 5.95 4.75
N GLY A 5 -8.25 6.42 5.11
CA GLY A 5 -7.58 7.56 4.52
C GLY A 5 -6.45 7.13 3.59
N GLU A 6 -5.96 8.07 2.77
CA GLU A 6 -4.77 7.84 1.94
C GLU A 6 -3.51 7.71 2.82
N GLY A 7 -2.65 6.76 2.49
CA GLY A 7 -1.34 6.60 3.12
C GLY A 7 -0.27 7.30 2.29
N LEU A 8 0.33 8.37 2.80
CA LEU A 8 1.42 9.06 2.10
C LEU A 8 2.74 8.28 2.17
N ALA A 9 3.46 8.27 1.05
CA ALA A 9 4.76 7.60 0.96
C ALA A 9 5.87 8.51 1.50
N PHE A 10 6.51 8.07 2.59
CA PHE A 10 7.67 8.74 3.18
C PHE A 10 8.88 7.83 3.12
N SER A 11 10.07 8.38 2.84
CA SER A 11 11.32 7.60 2.86
C SER A 11 11.69 7.07 4.25
N SER A 12 11.17 7.70 5.31
CA SER A 12 11.28 7.23 6.69
C SER A 12 10.40 6.00 6.97
N ASN A 13 9.44 5.70 6.10
CA ASN A 13 8.60 4.51 6.20
C ASN A 13 9.23 3.39 5.35
N TYR A 14 9.83 2.40 5.99
CA TYR A 14 10.49 1.29 5.30
C TYR A 14 10.37 -0.03 6.06
N LEU A 15 10.66 -1.11 5.35
CA LEU A 15 10.74 -2.46 5.90
C LEU A 15 12.17 -2.94 5.79
N GLU A 16 12.63 -3.70 6.77
CA GLU A 16 13.90 -4.40 6.69
C GLU A 16 13.77 -5.83 7.19
N ILE A 17 14.67 -6.71 6.74
CA ILE A 17 14.84 -8.01 7.37
C ILE A 17 15.54 -7.81 8.71
N ASP A 18 15.08 -8.50 9.75
CA ASP A 18 15.64 -8.44 11.09
C ASP A 18 17.17 -8.65 11.07
N PRO A 19 17.97 -7.61 11.39
CA PRO A 19 19.44 -7.70 11.34
C PRO A 19 20.01 -8.60 12.45
N GLY A 20 19.23 -8.89 13.48
CA GLY A 20 19.59 -9.86 14.54
C GLY A 20 19.42 -11.31 14.12
N GLY A 21 18.95 -11.56 12.89
CA GLY A 21 18.76 -12.90 12.35
C GLY A 21 17.54 -13.61 12.93
N LEU A 22 16.57 -12.88 13.47
CA LEU A 22 15.31 -13.45 13.93
C LEU A 22 14.60 -14.16 12.77
N ARG A 23 14.09 -15.35 13.04
CA ARG A 23 13.36 -16.17 12.06
C ARG A 23 12.02 -16.59 12.63
N ASP A 24 11.06 -16.77 11.74
CA ASP A 24 9.77 -17.36 12.09
C ASP A 24 9.86 -18.86 12.36
N ARG A 25 8.72 -19.47 12.69
CA ARG A 25 8.61 -20.92 12.95
C ARG A 25 8.95 -21.82 11.75
N PHE A 26 9.05 -21.25 10.53
CA PHE A 26 9.40 -21.94 9.29
C PHE A 26 10.84 -21.63 8.85
N GLY A 27 11.59 -20.85 9.64
CA GLY A 27 12.95 -20.44 9.32
C GLY A 27 13.04 -19.26 8.36
N ILE A 28 11.94 -18.58 8.04
CA ILE A 28 11.92 -17.40 7.17
C ILE A 28 12.40 -16.19 8.00
N PRO A 29 13.35 -15.38 7.48
CA PRO A 29 13.78 -14.16 8.17
C PRO A 29 12.60 -13.23 8.48
N GLN A 30 12.52 -12.76 9.73
CA GLN A 30 11.45 -11.85 10.17
C GLN A 30 11.59 -10.47 9.55
N VAL A 31 10.46 -9.82 9.28
CA VAL A 31 10.42 -8.44 8.79
C VAL A 31 10.22 -7.49 9.98
N ARG A 32 10.98 -6.40 10.00
CA ARG A 32 10.79 -5.27 10.90
C ARG A 32 10.14 -4.12 10.13
N PHE A 33 9.14 -3.52 10.75
CA PHE A 33 8.39 -2.39 10.21
C PHE A 33 8.89 -1.11 10.87
N HIS A 34 9.38 -0.17 10.06
CA HIS A 34 9.72 1.20 10.48
C HIS A 34 8.70 2.13 9.85
N THR A 35 7.62 2.45 10.57
CA THR A 35 6.55 3.30 10.05
C THR A 35 5.80 3.99 11.19
N SER A 36 5.28 5.19 10.92
CA SER A 36 4.29 5.85 11.76
C SER A 36 3.04 6.21 10.95
N ALA A 37 1.89 6.18 11.62
CA ALA A 37 0.65 6.78 11.10
C ALA A 37 0.51 8.26 11.51
N GLU A 38 1.48 8.80 12.24
CA GLU A 38 1.41 10.11 12.86
C GLU A 38 2.15 11.11 11.98
N TYR A 39 1.40 11.81 11.14
CA TYR A 39 1.84 12.97 10.37
C TYR A 39 0.65 13.93 10.20
N ASP A 40 0.91 15.22 10.08
CA ASP A 40 -0.11 16.29 10.13
C ASP A 40 -1.31 16.02 9.19
N HIS A 41 -1.03 15.50 7.99
CA HIS A 41 -2.05 15.22 6.99
C HIS A 41 -2.99 14.06 7.36
N ALA A 42 -2.55 13.09 8.17
CA ALA A 42 -3.37 11.94 8.56
C ALA A 42 -4.55 12.37 9.45
N PHE A 43 -4.29 13.24 10.44
CA PHE A 43 -5.33 13.77 11.32
C PHE A 43 -6.28 14.73 10.58
N ALA A 44 -5.77 15.50 9.62
CA ALA A 44 -6.60 16.35 8.78
C ALA A 44 -7.58 15.53 7.92
N ILE A 45 -7.13 14.41 7.33
CA ILE A 45 -8.01 13.48 6.61
C ILE A 45 -9.09 12.92 7.54
N GLU A 46 -8.72 12.48 8.75
CA GLU A 46 -9.69 11.95 9.72
C GLU A 46 -10.77 12.99 10.06
N ASP A 47 -10.37 14.22 10.37
CA ASP A 47 -11.29 15.31 10.70
C ASP A 47 -12.24 15.62 9.53
N GLU A 48 -11.72 15.67 8.31
CA GLU A 48 -12.53 15.87 7.10
C GLU A 48 -13.51 14.72 6.88
N MET A 49 -13.10 13.47 7.12
CA MET A 49 -13.97 12.30 6.97
C MET A 49 -15.16 12.36 7.92
N TYR A 50 -14.94 12.70 9.20
CA TYR A 50 -16.05 12.87 10.15
C TYR A 50 -17.01 13.99 9.69
N GLY A 51 -16.46 15.15 9.29
CA GLY A 51 -17.25 16.28 8.81
C GLY A 51 -18.11 15.92 7.59
N ARG A 52 -17.50 15.28 6.58
CA ARG A 52 -18.22 14.86 5.37
C ARG A 52 -19.32 13.85 5.66
N MET A 53 -19.09 12.93 6.59
CA MET A 53 -20.08 11.91 6.94
C MET A 53 -21.27 12.52 7.68
N GLU A 54 -21.03 13.50 8.56
CA GLU A 54 -22.12 14.26 9.17
C GLU A 54 -22.96 14.99 8.13
N GLU A 55 -22.33 15.64 7.14
CA GLU A 55 -23.05 16.30 6.05
C GLU A 55 -23.94 15.33 5.29
N ILE A 56 -23.42 14.15 4.93
CA ILE A 56 -24.17 13.09 4.23
C ILE A 56 -25.36 12.61 5.07
N LEU A 57 -25.14 12.34 6.36
CA LEU A 57 -26.20 11.88 7.28
C LEU A 57 -27.30 12.93 7.47
N ARG A 58 -26.92 14.21 7.64
CA ARG A 58 -27.91 15.30 7.75
C ARG A 58 -28.70 15.46 6.46
N ALA A 59 -28.03 15.37 5.31
CA ALA A 59 -28.69 15.43 4.00
C ALA A 59 -29.64 14.24 3.77
N SER A 60 -29.36 13.08 4.34
CA SER A 60 -30.26 11.91 4.29
C SER A 60 -31.44 11.99 5.29
N GLY A 61 -31.54 13.07 6.08
CA GLY A 61 -32.56 13.24 7.11
C GLY A 61 -32.32 12.42 8.39
N ALA A 62 -31.09 11.93 8.60
CA ALA A 62 -30.75 11.18 9.80
C ALA A 62 -30.55 12.12 11.01
N GLU A 63 -31.02 11.68 12.17
CA GLU A 63 -30.66 12.29 13.45
C GLU A 63 -29.28 11.79 13.90
N ILE A 64 -28.39 12.72 14.24
CA ILE A 64 -27.03 12.40 14.70
C ILE A 64 -27.00 12.52 16.22
N PHE A 65 -26.89 11.40 16.92
CA PHE A 65 -26.68 11.37 18.36
C PHE A 65 -25.26 11.86 18.73
N PRO A 66 -25.05 12.35 19.96
CA PRO A 66 -23.71 12.65 20.44
C PRO A 66 -22.76 11.46 20.28
N TYR A 67 -21.58 11.70 19.73
CA TYR A 67 -20.55 10.69 19.50
C TYR A 67 -19.16 11.25 19.83
N GLN A 68 -18.19 10.35 20.00
CA GLN A 68 -16.78 10.69 20.13
C GLN A 68 -16.03 10.15 18.92
N LYS A 69 -15.00 10.89 18.47
CA LYS A 69 -14.05 10.38 17.49
C LYS A 69 -13.28 9.22 18.09
N VAL A 70 -13.21 8.12 17.37
CA VAL A 70 -12.48 6.92 17.76
C VAL A 70 -11.03 7.09 17.33
N ALA A 71 -10.09 6.73 18.20
CA ALA A 71 -8.67 6.74 17.86
C ALA A 71 -8.38 5.87 16.62
N PRO A 72 -7.35 6.22 15.82
CA PRO A 72 -6.94 5.40 14.68
C PRO A 72 -6.65 3.95 15.06
N TYR A 73 -6.92 3.03 14.13
CA TYR A 73 -6.56 1.62 14.32
C TYR A 73 -5.05 1.47 14.51
N PRO A 74 -4.59 0.47 15.29
CA PRO A 74 -3.18 0.13 15.33
C PRO A 74 -2.64 -0.14 13.92
N LEU A 75 -1.39 0.27 13.68
CA LEU A 75 -0.70 -0.02 12.42
C LEU A 75 -0.76 -1.51 12.07
N GLY A 76 -1.00 -1.81 10.80
CA GLY A 76 -1.16 -3.18 10.29
C GLY A 76 -2.55 -3.81 10.48
N SER A 77 -3.48 -3.16 11.20
CA SER A 77 -4.82 -3.73 11.42
C SER A 77 -5.69 -3.79 10.16
N VAL A 78 -5.33 -2.99 9.14
CA VAL A 78 -6.09 -2.86 7.89
C VAL A 78 -5.62 -3.86 6.82
N THR A 79 -4.48 -4.53 7.01
CA THR A 79 -3.94 -5.55 6.08
C THR A 79 -3.82 -5.06 4.64
N HIS A 80 -3.38 -3.82 4.47
CA HIS A 80 -3.30 -3.07 3.21
C HIS A 80 -1.88 -2.55 2.96
N GLU A 81 -0.87 -3.26 3.44
CA GLU A 81 0.54 -2.89 3.29
C GLU A 81 0.93 -2.84 1.80
N ALA A 82 1.56 -1.74 1.38
CA ALA A 82 1.87 -1.48 -0.02
C ALA A 82 3.21 -0.74 -0.18
N GLY A 83 3.77 -0.76 -1.38
CA GLY A 83 4.95 0.04 -1.75
C GLY A 83 6.32 -0.52 -1.35
N GLY A 84 6.38 -1.71 -0.75
CA GLY A 84 7.64 -2.35 -0.34
C GLY A 84 8.62 -2.66 -1.48
N CYS A 85 8.13 -2.73 -2.72
CA CYS A 85 8.93 -2.90 -3.94
C CYS A 85 8.39 -2.01 -5.05
N ARG A 86 8.20 -0.72 -4.76
CA ARG A 86 7.52 0.23 -5.66
C ARG A 86 8.06 0.23 -7.10
N MET A 87 7.16 0.49 -8.04
CA MET A 87 7.51 0.81 -9.42
C MET A 87 8.20 2.18 -9.55
N GLY A 88 9.00 2.35 -10.60
CA GLY A 88 9.58 3.63 -11.00
C GLY A 88 10.47 3.50 -12.23
N ASP A 89 10.84 4.64 -12.82
CA ASP A 89 11.68 4.67 -14.01
C ASP A 89 13.19 4.61 -13.69
N ASP A 90 13.59 4.93 -12.46
CA ASP A 90 14.99 4.94 -12.02
C ASP A 90 15.28 3.72 -11.10
N PRO A 91 16.17 2.79 -11.51
CA PRO A 91 16.53 1.62 -10.71
C PRO A 91 17.26 1.97 -9.39
N LYS A 92 17.76 3.20 -9.23
CA LYS A 92 18.36 3.65 -7.96
C LYS A 92 17.32 4.01 -6.91
N THR A 93 16.07 4.24 -7.31
CA THR A 93 15.00 4.71 -6.44
C THR A 93 13.74 3.86 -6.53
N SER A 94 13.75 2.76 -7.28
CA SER A 94 12.63 1.83 -7.42
C SER A 94 13.14 0.41 -7.64
N VAL A 95 12.35 -0.58 -7.22
CA VAL A 95 12.71 -2.00 -7.36
C VAL A 95 12.22 -2.54 -8.71
N LEU A 96 11.08 -2.04 -9.17
CA LEU A 96 10.40 -2.51 -10.36
C LEU A 96 10.29 -1.40 -11.41
N ASP A 97 10.28 -1.76 -12.68
CA ASP A 97 9.90 -0.87 -13.76
C ASP A 97 8.36 -0.74 -13.86
N LYS A 98 7.89 0.06 -14.82
CA LYS A 98 6.45 0.29 -15.06
C LYS A 98 5.63 -0.96 -15.37
N TRP A 99 6.25 -2.10 -15.68
CA TRP A 99 5.60 -3.38 -15.98
C TRP A 99 5.62 -4.34 -14.80
N CYS A 100 5.97 -3.87 -13.60
CA CYS A 100 6.16 -4.70 -12.41
C CYS A 100 7.33 -5.69 -12.54
N ARG A 101 8.26 -5.46 -13.47
CA ARG A 101 9.47 -6.27 -13.66
C ARG A 101 10.60 -5.71 -12.82
N CYS A 102 11.37 -6.58 -12.17
CA CYS A 102 12.56 -6.18 -11.43
C CYS A 102 13.61 -5.56 -12.38
N HIS A 103 14.18 -4.42 -11.98
CA HIS A 103 15.25 -3.78 -12.76
C HIS A 103 16.50 -4.66 -12.85
N ASP A 104 16.81 -5.42 -11.80
CA ASP A 104 18.03 -6.23 -11.70
C ASP A 104 17.92 -7.59 -12.42
N VAL A 105 16.69 -8.13 -12.55
CA VAL A 105 16.46 -9.50 -13.05
C VAL A 105 15.33 -9.49 -14.09
N LYS A 106 15.69 -9.73 -15.35
CA LYS A 106 14.80 -9.57 -16.51
C LYS A 106 13.55 -10.46 -16.48
N ASN A 107 13.62 -11.64 -15.87
CA ASN A 107 12.53 -12.60 -15.80
C ASN A 107 11.87 -12.66 -14.40
N LEU A 108 12.12 -11.68 -13.53
CA LEU A 108 11.50 -11.57 -12.21
C LEU A 108 10.45 -10.46 -12.20
N PHE A 109 9.24 -10.79 -11.76
CA PHE A 109 8.11 -9.87 -11.68
C PHE A 109 7.47 -9.95 -10.29
N VAL A 110 6.98 -8.82 -9.78
CA VAL A 110 6.26 -8.74 -8.50
C VAL A 110 4.93 -8.04 -8.71
N VAL A 111 3.82 -8.76 -8.50
CA VAL A 111 2.48 -8.33 -8.92
C VAL A 111 1.49 -8.27 -7.76
N ASP A 112 1.95 -7.82 -6.60
CA ASP A 112 1.15 -7.59 -5.40
C ASP A 112 1.06 -6.07 -5.07
N ALA A 113 0.61 -5.72 -3.86
CA ALA A 113 0.56 -4.34 -3.39
C ALA A 113 1.95 -3.69 -3.24
N GLY A 114 3.02 -4.48 -3.17
CA GLY A 114 4.39 -4.00 -3.03
C GLY A 114 4.81 -3.10 -4.19
N CYS A 115 4.27 -3.32 -5.39
CA CYS A 115 4.60 -2.52 -6.57
C CYS A 115 3.99 -1.10 -6.58
N PHE A 116 3.10 -0.78 -5.64
CA PHE A 116 2.38 0.49 -5.63
C PHE A 116 3.30 1.68 -5.35
N VAL A 117 3.01 2.82 -5.97
CA VAL A 117 3.73 4.08 -5.75
C VAL A 117 2.98 5.04 -4.83
N SER A 118 1.68 4.84 -4.67
CA SER A 118 0.80 5.53 -3.73
C SER A 118 -0.18 4.54 -3.10
N HIS A 119 -0.68 4.87 -1.91
CA HIS A 119 -1.61 4.01 -1.19
C HIS A 119 -2.99 4.65 -1.08
N PRO A 120 -3.98 4.21 -1.89
CA PRO A 120 -5.29 4.85 -1.92
C PRO A 120 -6.11 4.55 -0.67
N GLU A 121 -7.13 5.37 -0.43
CA GLU A 121 -8.12 5.26 0.63
C GLU A 121 -9.19 4.17 0.37
N LYS A 122 -8.92 3.26 -0.58
CA LYS A 122 -9.84 2.25 -1.12
C LYS A 122 -9.24 0.85 -1.03
N ALA A 123 -10.09 -0.17 -1.18
CA ALA A 123 -9.64 -1.56 -1.27
C ALA A 123 -8.72 -1.75 -2.51
N ILE A 124 -7.53 -2.30 -2.28
CA ILE A 124 -6.47 -2.33 -3.30
C ILE A 124 -6.44 -3.60 -4.15
N THR A 125 -7.19 -4.64 -3.80
CA THR A 125 -7.14 -5.94 -4.49
C THR A 125 -7.46 -5.85 -5.98
N HIS A 126 -8.43 -5.04 -6.38
CA HIS A 126 -8.76 -4.86 -7.80
C HIS A 126 -7.61 -4.24 -8.59
N THR A 127 -6.91 -3.28 -7.99
CA THR A 127 -5.71 -2.67 -8.59
C THR A 127 -4.58 -3.68 -8.69
N ILE A 128 -4.38 -4.52 -7.66
CA ILE A 128 -3.42 -5.63 -7.71
C ILE A 128 -3.73 -6.56 -8.88
N MET A 129 -4.99 -6.99 -9.05
CA MET A 129 -5.42 -7.85 -10.16
C MET A 129 -5.18 -7.20 -11.52
N ALA A 130 -5.48 -5.91 -11.67
CA ALA A 130 -5.25 -5.17 -12.91
C ALA A 130 -3.76 -5.10 -13.26
N LEU A 131 -2.90 -4.82 -12.27
CA LEU A 131 -1.44 -4.78 -12.45
C LEU A 131 -0.87 -6.16 -12.76
N ALA A 132 -1.35 -7.21 -12.08
CA ALA A 132 -0.97 -8.59 -12.34
C ALA A 132 -1.33 -9.02 -13.78
N TYR A 133 -2.53 -8.68 -14.24
CA TYR A 133 -2.94 -8.96 -15.63
C TYR A 133 -2.03 -8.25 -16.63
N ARG A 134 -1.80 -6.94 -16.46
CA ARG A 134 -0.92 -6.14 -17.32
C ARG A 134 0.51 -6.67 -17.36
N ALA A 135 1.08 -7.01 -16.20
CA ALA A 135 2.43 -7.55 -16.10
C ALA A 135 2.53 -8.93 -16.76
N SER A 136 1.50 -9.77 -16.60
CA SER A 136 1.44 -11.11 -17.20
C SER A 136 1.36 -11.05 -18.73
N ASP A 137 0.55 -10.13 -19.28
CA ASP A 137 0.46 -9.92 -20.73
C ASP A 137 1.80 -9.45 -21.32
N TYR A 138 2.45 -8.50 -20.64
CA TYR A 138 3.79 -8.05 -21.01
C TYR A 138 4.83 -9.19 -20.95
N LEU A 139 4.85 -9.97 -19.86
CA LEU A 139 5.73 -11.13 -19.71
C LEU A 139 5.51 -12.15 -20.84
N ALA A 140 4.26 -12.46 -21.18
CA ALA A 140 3.93 -13.39 -22.25
C ALA A 140 4.44 -12.91 -23.62
N GLU A 141 4.36 -11.60 -23.89
CA GLU A 141 4.93 -11.02 -25.11
C GLU A 141 6.47 -11.06 -25.09
N GLN A 142 7.11 -10.69 -23.97
CA GLN A 142 8.58 -10.75 -23.85
C GLN A 142 9.11 -12.18 -24.02
N PHE A 143 8.38 -13.18 -23.52
CA PHE A 143 8.73 -14.58 -23.66
C PHE A 143 8.60 -15.04 -25.12
N ARG A 144 7.53 -14.64 -25.83
CA ARG A 144 7.36 -14.90 -27.27
C ARG A 144 8.48 -14.29 -28.12
N LEU A 145 8.99 -13.12 -27.72
CA LEU A 145 10.09 -12.43 -28.39
C LEU A 145 11.48 -12.97 -28.00
N GLY A 146 11.59 -13.87 -27.02
CA GLY A 146 12.87 -14.38 -26.51
C GLY A 146 13.68 -13.38 -25.70
N ASN A 147 13.02 -12.36 -25.13
CA ASN A 147 13.67 -11.33 -24.30
C ASN A 147 13.83 -11.75 -22.83
N VAL A 148 13.10 -12.79 -22.41
CA VAL A 148 13.08 -13.40 -21.07
C VAL A 148 12.93 -14.91 -21.17
#